data_AF-A0A7J6Q352-F1
#
_entry.id   AF-A0A7J6Q352-F1
#
_cell.length_a   1.000
_cell.length_b   1.000
_cell.length_c   1.000
_cell.angle_alpha   90.00
_cell.angle_beta   90.00
_cell.angle_gamma   90.00
#
_symmetry.space_group_name_H-M   'P 1'
#
loop_
_entity.id
_entity.type
_entity.pdbx_description
1 polymer ?
#
loop_
_entity_poly.entity_id
_entity_poly.type
_entity_poly.pdbx_seq_one_letter_code
_entity_poly.pdbx_strand_id
1 'polypeptide(L)'
;MKFKSGVKKQSRVNARVRYIEGDMSELEYSKWKADNFEPTDVPEPLTDEEKTDFLKTLTGVAVSSDAFFPFRDSIDVCSRYGVTSVVQPGGSVADAEVIEACDQ
;
A
#
# COMPACT_ATOMS: atom_id res chain seq x y z
N MET A 1 -4.26 -8.87 14.81
CA MET A 1 -2.98 -9.34 15.40
C MET A 1 -3.02 -9.24 16.91
N LYS A 2 -2.75 -10.34 17.61
CA LYS A 2 -2.76 -10.41 19.08
C LYS A 2 -1.33 -10.39 19.61
N PHE A 3 -0.84 -9.20 19.93
CA PHE A 3 0.51 -9.01 20.47
C PHE A 3 0.64 -9.56 21.90
N LYS A 4 1.81 -10.10 22.24
CA LYS A 4 2.12 -10.51 23.61
C LYS A 4 2.10 -9.32 24.59
N SER A 5 1.95 -9.63 25.87
CA SER A 5 1.98 -8.61 26.92
C SER A 5 3.35 -7.89 26.96
N GLY A 6 3.35 -6.60 27.32
CA GLY A 6 4.57 -5.81 27.44
C GLY A 6 5.15 -5.23 26.13
N VAL A 7 4.66 -5.63 24.95
CA VAL A 7 5.10 -5.03 23.68
C VAL A 7 4.63 -3.59 23.59
N LYS A 8 5.58 -2.65 23.51
CA LYS A 8 5.33 -1.20 23.44
C LYS A 8 4.56 -0.82 22.17
N LYS A 9 3.79 0.27 22.23
CA LYS A 9 3.00 0.78 21.10
C LYS A 9 3.83 0.96 19.82
N GLN A 10 5.02 1.55 19.93
CA GLN A 10 5.90 1.75 18.77
C GLN A 10 6.33 0.44 18.12
N SER A 11 6.70 -0.57 18.93
CA SER A 11 7.07 -1.89 18.43
C SER A 11 5.90 -2.56 17.70
N ARG A 12 4.67 -2.40 18.19
CA ARG A 12 3.46 -2.92 17.51
C ARG A 12 3.21 -2.25 16.16
N VAL A 13 3.47 -0.95 16.05
CA VAL A 13 3.35 -0.21 14.77
C VAL A 13 4.39 -0.74 13.78
N ASN A 14 5.67 -0.79 14.18
CA ASN A 14 6.74 -1.29 13.32
C ASN A 14 6.48 -2.75 12.89
N ALA A 15 5.98 -3.59 13.80
CA ALA A 15 5.65 -4.98 13.50
C ALA A 15 4.54 -5.11 12.44
N ARG A 16 3.52 -4.24 12.48
CA ARG A 16 2.46 -4.21 11.46
C ARG A 16 2.97 -3.76 10.10
N VAL A 17 3.84 -2.75 10.07
CA VAL A 17 4.46 -2.27 8.82
C VAL A 17 5.23 -3.40 8.16
N ARG A 18 6.13 -4.07 8.89
CA ARG A 18 6.89 -5.22 8.38
C ARG A 18 6.00 -6.37 7.90
N TYR A 19 4.87 -6.61 8.57
CA TYR A 19 3.90 -7.63 8.15
C TYR A 19 3.22 -7.29 6.82
N ILE A 20 2.86 -6.02 6.62
CA ILE A 20 2.23 -5.57 5.38
C ILE A 20 3.24 -5.60 4.22
N GLU A 21 4.48 -5.16 4.46
CA GLU A 21 5.58 -5.21 3.50
C GLU A 21 5.88 -6.65 3.07
N GLY A 22 6.03 -7.57 4.03
CA GLY A 22 6.22 -9.00 3.77
C GLY A 22 7.59 -9.34 3.17
N ASP A 23 8.57 -8.45 3.28
CA ASP A 23 9.92 -8.53 2.72
C ASP A 23 10.98 -9.03 3.73
N MET A 24 10.55 -9.64 4.84
CA MET A 24 11.44 -10.14 5.89
C MET A 24 12.20 -11.39 5.45
N SER A 25 13.51 -11.42 5.69
CA SER A 25 14.29 -12.66 5.63
C SER A 25 13.85 -13.67 6.69
N GLU A 26 14.21 -14.94 6.54
CA GLU A 26 13.85 -16.00 7.50
C GLU A 26 14.30 -15.69 8.95
N LEU A 27 15.48 -15.10 9.09
CA LEU A 27 16.03 -14.71 10.38
C LEU A 27 15.24 -13.55 11.00
N GLU A 28 14.93 -12.53 10.20
CA GLU A 28 14.12 -11.39 10.63
C GLU A 28 12.70 -11.82 11.00
N TYR A 29 12.10 -12.72 10.21
CA TYR A 29 10.76 -13.23 10.48
C TYR A 29 10.73 -14.04 11.78
N SER A 30 11.75 -14.88 12.01
CA SER A 30 11.87 -15.65 13.26
C SER A 30 11.98 -14.74 14.47
N LYS A 31 12.79 -13.69 14.38
CA LYS A 31 12.93 -12.68 15.43
C LYS A 31 11.64 -11.87 15.62
N TRP A 32 11.01 -11.44 14.52
CA TRP A 32 9.76 -10.70 14.52
C TRP A 32 8.64 -11.49 15.22
N LYS A 33 8.54 -12.81 14.99
CA LYS A 33 7.60 -13.68 15.71
C LYS A 33 7.88 -13.69 17.21
N ALA A 34 9.12 -14.00 17.60
CA ALA A 34 9.53 -14.11 19.00
C ALA A 34 9.37 -12.80 19.78
N ASP A 35 9.66 -11.66 19.14
CA ASP A 35 9.60 -10.35 19.78
C ASP A 35 8.17 -9.84 19.96
N ASN A 36 7.20 -10.30 19.16
CA ASN A 36 5.87 -9.67 19.09
C ASN A 36 4.70 -10.56 19.50
N PHE A 37 4.77 -11.89 19.37
CA PHE A 37 3.61 -12.78 19.49
C PHE A 37 3.89 -13.99 20.39
N GLU A 38 2.82 -14.54 20.97
CA GLU A 38 2.85 -15.91 21.50
C GLU A 38 2.86 -16.90 20.33
N PRO A 39 3.44 -18.11 20.46
CA PRO A 39 3.53 -19.09 19.36
C PRO A 39 2.18 -19.44 18.73
N THR A 40 1.09 -19.37 19.49
CA THR A 40 -0.29 -19.65 19.05
C THR A 40 -1.00 -18.45 18.41
N ASP A 41 -0.41 -17.25 18.50
CA ASP A 41 -1.03 -15.99 18.09
C ASP A 41 -0.30 -15.31 16.92
N VAL A 42 0.66 -16.01 16.30
CA VAL A 42 1.39 -15.54 15.11
C VAL A 42 0.43 -15.46 13.92
N PRO A 43 0.23 -14.30 13.29
CA PRO A 43 -0.61 -14.19 12.12
C PRO A 43 0.04 -14.86 10.90
N GLU A 44 -0.77 -15.50 10.05
CA GLU A 44 -0.30 -16.00 8.76
C GLU A 44 0.08 -14.82 7.84
N PRO A 45 1.17 -14.94 7.04
CA PRO A 45 1.52 -13.92 6.07
C PRO A 45 0.39 -13.67 5.06
N LEU A 46 0.18 -12.41 4.68
CA LEU A 46 -0.77 -12.07 3.63
C LEU A 46 -0.31 -12.64 2.29
N THR A 47 -1.19 -13.35 1.62
CA THR A 47 -1.00 -13.80 0.24
C THR A 47 -1.10 -12.61 -0.73
N ASP A 48 -0.53 -12.75 -1.92
CA ASP A 48 -0.62 -11.72 -2.97
C ASP A 48 -2.08 -11.51 -3.42
N GLU A 49 -2.90 -12.56 -3.37
CA GLU A 49 -4.34 -12.49 -3.67
C GLU A 49 -5.09 -11.68 -2.62
N GLU A 50 -4.86 -11.93 -1.33
CA GLU A 50 -5.47 -11.14 -0.24
C GLU A 50 -5.06 -9.66 -0.31
N LYS A 51 -3.78 -9.38 -0.62
CA LYS A 51 -3.31 -8.00 -0.82
C LYS A 51 -4.03 -7.35 -2.00
N THR A 52 -4.16 -8.06 -3.12
CA THR A 52 -4.83 -7.58 -4.32
C THR A 52 -6.31 -7.32 -4.07
N ASP A 53 -7.00 -8.24 -3.40
CA ASP A 53 -8.42 -8.10 -3.09
C ASP A 53 -8.67 -6.99 -2.09
N PHE A 54 -7.80 -6.83 -1.10
CA PHE A 54 -7.87 -5.68 -0.20
C PHE A 54 -7.72 -4.36 -0.96
N LEU A 55 -6.75 -4.25 -1.88
CA LEU A 55 -6.54 -3.03 -2.68
C LEU A 55 -7.77 -2.68 -3.53
N LYS A 56 -8.52 -3.65 -4.06
CA LYS A 56 -9.77 -3.42 -4.80
C LYS A 56 -10.89 -2.80 -3.95
N THR A 57 -10.81 -2.88 -2.62
CA THR A 57 -11.80 -2.26 -1.73
C THR A 57 -11.59 -0.76 -1.52
N LEU A 58 -10.42 -0.25 -1.89
CA LEU A 58 -10.09 1.16 -1.72
C LEU A 58 -10.87 2.01 -2.74
N THR A 59 -11.55 3.05 -2.27
CA THR A 59 -12.36 3.95 -3.11
C THR A 59 -12.25 5.38 -2.60
N GLY A 60 -12.50 6.36 -3.48
CA GLY A 60 -12.52 7.77 -3.10
C GLY A 60 -11.15 8.38 -2.81
N VAL A 61 -10.08 7.81 -3.37
CA VAL A 61 -8.72 8.33 -3.18
C VAL A 61 -8.51 9.55 -4.09
N ALA A 62 -7.84 10.57 -3.57
CA ALA A 62 -7.41 11.73 -4.35
C ALA A 62 -5.89 11.77 -4.44
N VAL A 63 -5.37 12.14 -5.62
CA VAL A 63 -3.94 12.31 -5.90
C VAL A 63 -3.66 13.74 -6.32
N SER A 64 -2.58 14.31 -5.81
CA SER A 64 -2.05 15.61 -6.22
C SER A 64 -0.60 15.44 -6.66
N SER A 65 -0.27 15.96 -7.83
CA SER A 65 1.10 16.05 -8.35
C SER A 65 1.55 17.51 -8.37
N ASP A 66 2.80 17.76 -7.97
CA ASP A 66 3.43 19.09 -8.00
C ASP A 66 3.94 19.47 -9.41
N ALA A 67 4.09 18.48 -10.29
CA ALA A 67 4.44 18.61 -11.69
C ALA A 67 3.42 17.92 -12.61
N PHE A 68 3.53 18.15 -13.92
CA PHE A 68 2.63 17.50 -14.88
C PHE A 68 2.89 15.99 -14.98
N PHE A 69 1.86 15.22 -15.35
CA PHE A 69 2.04 13.81 -15.72
C PHE A 69 2.60 13.70 -17.15
N PRO A 70 3.76 13.07 -17.35
CA PRO A 70 4.36 12.99 -18.67
C PRO A 70 3.57 12.06 -19.60
N PHE A 71 2.91 11.03 -19.06
CA PHE A 71 2.17 10.01 -19.81
C PHE A 71 0.94 9.51 -19.02
N ARG A 72 0.02 8.81 -19.71
CA ARG A 72 -1.19 8.22 -19.12
C ARG A 72 -0.93 7.10 -18.11
N ASP A 73 0.25 6.50 -18.13
CA ASP A 73 0.63 5.38 -17.25
C ASP A 73 0.44 5.70 -15.76
N SER A 74 0.61 6.97 -15.41
CA SER A 74 0.37 7.50 -14.07
C SER A 74 -1.10 7.38 -13.67
N ILE A 75 -2.03 7.62 -14.60
CA ILE A 75 -3.47 7.44 -14.38
C ILE A 75 -3.84 5.95 -14.30
N ASP A 76 -3.24 5.12 -15.16
CA ASP A 76 -3.44 3.66 -15.15
C ASP A 76 -2.89 3.01 -13.85
N VAL A 77 -1.88 3.62 -13.22
CA VAL A 77 -1.45 3.26 -11.86
C VAL A 77 -2.47 3.73 -10.83
N CYS A 78 -2.88 5.00 -10.88
CA CYS A 78 -3.84 5.58 -9.94
C CYS A 78 -5.16 4.80 -9.87
N SER A 79 -5.71 4.37 -11.01
CA SER A 79 -6.97 3.62 -11.09
C SER A 79 -6.93 2.30 -10.31
N ARG A 80 -5.75 1.65 -10.21
CA ARG A 80 -5.56 0.43 -9.42
C ARG A 80 -5.61 0.65 -7.91
N TYR A 81 -5.51 1.90 -7.46
CA TYR A 81 -5.52 2.29 -6.04
C TYR A 81 -6.79 3.07 -5.65
N GLY A 82 -7.89 2.90 -6.38
CA GLY A 82 -9.17 3.52 -6.01
C GLY A 82 -9.21 5.04 -6.16
N VAL A 83 -8.32 5.60 -6.96
CA VAL A 83 -8.23 7.03 -7.21
C VAL A 83 -9.42 7.48 -8.06
N THR A 84 -10.17 8.46 -7.55
CA THR A 84 -11.33 9.05 -8.23
C THR A 84 -11.12 10.53 -8.53
N SER A 85 -10.00 11.11 -8.10
CA SER A 85 -9.72 12.53 -8.30
C SER A 85 -8.22 12.76 -8.42
N VAL A 86 -7.81 13.48 -9.45
CA VAL A 86 -6.42 13.80 -9.73
C VAL A 86 -6.29 15.30 -9.97
N VAL A 87 -5.30 15.93 -9.34
CA VAL A 87 -4.91 17.31 -9.63
C VAL A 87 -3.43 17.38 -10.01
N GLN A 88 -3.14 18.11 -11.08
CA GLN A 88 -1.80 18.37 -11.60
C GLN A 88 -1.74 19.76 -12.27
N PRO A 89 -0.56 20.38 -12.43
CA PRO A 89 -0.44 21.69 -13.08
C PRO A 89 -0.81 21.70 -14.57
N GLY A 90 -0.67 20.58 -15.27
CA GLY A 90 -0.72 20.52 -16.73
C GLY A 90 0.54 21.07 -17.40
N GLY A 91 0.59 21.02 -18.73
CA GLY A 91 1.72 21.43 -19.55
C GLY A 91 2.48 20.28 -20.20
N SER A 92 1.99 19.04 -20.12
CA SER A 92 2.55 17.91 -20.85
C SER A 92 2.17 17.99 -22.33
N VAL A 93 3.07 17.55 -23.21
CA VAL A 93 2.73 17.30 -24.62
C VAL A 93 1.66 16.21 -24.78
N ALA A 94 1.51 15.35 -23.77
CA ALA A 94 0.56 14.24 -23.72
C ALA A 94 -0.67 14.53 -22.83
N ASP A 95 -0.94 15.79 -22.45
CA ASP A 95 -2.07 16.12 -21.56
C ASP A 95 -3.43 15.61 -22.08
N ALA A 96 -3.64 15.60 -23.41
CA ALA A 96 -4.85 15.07 -24.00
C ALA A 96 -5.03 13.56 -23.71
N GLU A 97 -3.95 12.78 -23.77
CA GLU A 97 -3.95 11.34 -23.47
C GLU A 97 -4.16 11.09 -21.97
N VAL A 98 -3.58 11.94 -21.12
CA VAL A 98 -3.76 11.88 -19.66
C VAL A 98 -5.21 12.18 -19.28
N ILE A 99 -5.84 13.19 -19.89
CA ILE A 99 -7.24 13.53 -19.65
C ILE A 99 -8.16 12.42 -20.15
N GLU A 100 -7.92 11.89 -21.35
CA GLU A 100 -8.71 10.77 -21.88
C GLU A 100 -8.62 9.53 -20.97
N ALA A 101 -7.46 9.26 -20.38
CA ALA A 101 -7.30 8.16 -19.42
C ALA A 101 -8.08 8.39 -18.11
N CYS A 102 -8.32 9.64 -17.70
CA CYS A 102 -9.17 9.97 -16.54
C CYS A 102 -10.67 9.79 -16.83
N ASP A 103 -11.09 9.95 -18.08
CA ASP A 103 -12.50 9.84 -18.50
C ASP A 103 -12.95 8.38 -18.74
N GLN A 104 -12.01 7.42 -18.71
CA GLN A 104 -12.23 5.97 -18.86
C GLN A 104 -12.65 5.31 -17.54
#